data_AF-A0A813KQ33-F1
#
_entry.id   AF-A0A813KQ33-F1
#
_cell.length_a   1.000
_cell.length_b   1.000
_cell.length_c   1.000
_cell.angle_alpha   90.00
_cell.angle_beta   90.00
_cell.angle_gamma   90.00
#
_symmetry.space_group_name_H-M   'P 1'
#
loop_
_entity.id
_entity.type
_entity.pdbx_description
1 polymer ?
#
loop_
_entity_poly.entity_id
_entity_poly.type
_entity_poly.pdbx_seq_one_letter_code
_entity_poly.pdbx_strand_id
1 'polypeptide(L)'
;ERVLMPVRLAIFDFDCTLSAFHIYNALAGGTEGWQLPPPHARTEAGQLALISELDQKPELQQHGGFATAAFGGSARVAQIASLLDQLARAGVECIICSRGLVGPVRKCLDQLRLLHYFSQ
;
A
#
# COMPACT_ATOMS: atom_id res chain seq x y z
N GLU A 1 26.40 -19.49 24.49
CA GLU A 1 25.02 -18.99 24.24
C GLU A 1 25.02 -18.09 23.01
N ARG A 2 24.03 -18.22 22.14
CA ARG A 2 23.86 -17.33 20.98
C ARG A 2 23.11 -16.10 21.47
N VAL A 3 23.75 -14.95 21.52
CA VAL A 3 23.07 -13.68 21.77
C VAL A 3 22.16 -13.41 20.57
N LEU A 4 20.86 -13.64 20.73
CA LEU A 4 19.87 -13.21 19.75
C LEU A 4 19.80 -11.68 19.81
N MET A 5 20.32 -11.01 18.79
CA MET A 5 20.12 -9.57 18.67
C MET A 5 18.64 -9.33 18.35
N PRO A 6 17.94 -8.52 19.15
CA PRO A 6 16.55 -8.18 18.83
C PRO A 6 16.50 -7.44 17.49
N VAL A 7 15.49 -7.75 16.68
CA VAL A 7 15.20 -6.98 15.47
C VAL A 7 14.87 -5.55 15.88
N ARG A 8 15.46 -4.56 15.19
CA ARG A 8 15.24 -3.13 15.48
C ARG A 8 14.66 -2.37 14.30
N LEU A 9 14.82 -2.89 13.09
CA LEU A 9 14.39 -2.26 11.85
C LEU A 9 13.82 -3.34 10.91
N ALA A 10 12.65 -3.06 10.34
CA ALA A 10 12.04 -3.83 9.27
C ALA A 10 11.85 -2.90 8.06
N ILE A 11 12.43 -3.29 6.92
CA ILE A 11 12.28 -2.55 5.66
C ILE A 11 11.35 -3.36 4.74
N PHE A 12 10.30 -2.72 4.28
CA PHE A 12 9.30 -3.31 3.40
C PHE A 12 9.45 -2.76 1.99
N ASP A 13 9.48 -3.66 1.01
CA ASP A 13 9.06 -3.29 -0.34
C ASP A 13 7.54 -3.00 -0.33
N PHE A 14 7.05 -2.25 -1.32
CA PHE A 14 5.65 -1.87 -1.40
C PHE A 14 4.87 -2.74 -2.37
N ASP A 15 5.22 -2.70 -3.66
CA ASP A 15 4.43 -3.34 -4.71
C ASP A 15 4.58 -4.87 -4.66
N CYS A 16 3.46 -5.60 -4.68
CA CYS A 16 3.46 -7.06 -4.54
C CYS A 16 4.11 -7.57 -3.23
N THR A 17 4.25 -6.69 -2.24
CA THR A 17 4.71 -7.01 -0.88
C THR A 17 3.66 -6.52 0.12
N LEU A 18 3.52 -5.20 0.29
CA LEU A 18 2.44 -4.61 1.09
C LEU A 18 1.15 -4.55 0.28
N SER A 19 1.18 -3.99 -0.93
CA SER A 19 0.07 -4.13 -1.87
C SER A 19 0.08 -5.53 -2.48
N ALA A 20 -1.07 -5.98 -2.97
CA ALA A 20 -1.17 -7.23 -3.71
C ALA A 20 -0.83 -7.05 -5.20
N PHE A 21 -0.75 -5.80 -5.66
CA PHE A 21 -0.56 -5.45 -7.07
C PHE A 21 0.42 -4.29 -7.24
N HIS A 22 1.04 -4.20 -8.43
CA HIS A 22 1.86 -3.07 -8.83
C HIS A 22 1.01 -1.79 -9.04
N ILE A 23 0.88 -0.94 -8.01
CA ILE A 23 -0.05 0.20 -8.01
C ILE A 23 0.29 1.21 -9.09
N TYR A 24 1.58 1.56 -9.21
CA TYR A 24 2.02 2.50 -10.25
C TYR A 24 1.66 1.98 -11.65
N ASN A 25 1.94 0.70 -11.91
CA ASN A 25 1.70 0.09 -13.21
C ASN A 25 0.19 0.06 -13.54
N ALA A 26 -0.64 -0.36 -12.58
CA ALA A 26 -2.09 -0.42 -12.75
C ALA A 26 -2.68 0.96 -13.10
N LEU A 27 -2.30 2.01 -12.35
CA LEU A 27 -2.77 3.38 -12.60
C LEU A 27 -2.21 3.97 -13.90
N ALA A 28 -1.02 3.55 -14.33
CA ALA A 28 -0.38 3.99 -15.57
C ALA A 28 -0.91 3.31 -16.84
N GLY A 29 -1.85 2.37 -16.71
CA GLY A 29 -2.40 1.59 -17.83
C GLY A 29 -1.52 0.42 -18.25
N GLY A 30 -0.74 -0.13 -17.32
CA GLY A 30 0.04 -1.34 -17.54
C GLY A 30 -0.83 -2.57 -17.79
N THR A 31 -0.30 -3.53 -18.54
CA THR A 31 -1.01 -4.74 -18.97
C THR A 31 -0.76 -5.95 -18.07
N GLU A 32 0.16 -5.83 -17.11
CA GLU A 32 0.55 -6.91 -16.21
C GLU A 32 -0.12 -6.77 -14.84
N GLY A 33 -0.74 -7.86 -14.37
CA GLY A 33 -1.43 -7.90 -13.08
C GLY A 33 -2.82 -7.28 -13.13
N TRP A 34 -3.12 -6.38 -12.18
CA TRP A 34 -4.44 -5.76 -12.05
C TRP A 34 -4.62 -4.64 -13.08
N GLN A 35 -5.56 -4.83 -14.00
CA GLN A 35 -5.83 -3.89 -15.08
C GLN A 35 -7.01 -2.99 -14.73
N LEU A 36 -6.78 -1.68 -14.79
CA LEU A 36 -7.81 -0.66 -14.59
C LEU A 36 -8.30 -0.12 -15.94
N PRO A 37 -9.61 0.13 -16.09
CA PRO A 37 -10.12 0.80 -17.28
C PRO A 37 -9.60 2.25 -17.35
N PRO A 38 -9.52 2.85 -18.54
CA PRO A 38 -9.17 4.26 -18.68
C PRO A 38 -10.15 5.18 -17.92
N PRO A 39 -9.73 6.40 -17.54
CA PRO A 39 -8.43 7.03 -17.85
C PRO A 39 -7.26 6.50 -17.00
N HIS A 40 -6.03 6.67 -17.50
CA HIS A 40 -4.78 6.29 -16.85
C HIS A 40 -3.93 7.53 -16.54
N ALA A 41 -3.05 7.42 -15.53
CA ALA A 41 -2.17 8.51 -15.12
C ALA A 41 -0.74 8.02 -14.81
N ARG A 42 0.27 8.77 -15.27
CA ARG A 42 1.70 8.44 -15.10
C ARG A 42 2.47 9.38 -14.18
N THR A 43 1.91 10.54 -13.87
CA THR A 43 2.50 11.52 -12.95
C THR A 43 1.94 11.30 -11.55
N GLU A 44 2.68 11.73 -10.52
CA GLU A 44 2.24 11.58 -9.13
C GLU A 44 0.91 12.28 -8.86
N ALA A 45 0.79 13.56 -9.26
CA ALA A 45 -0.45 14.31 -9.12
C ALA A 45 -1.62 13.66 -9.88
N GLY A 46 -1.37 13.15 -11.08
CA GLY A 46 -2.39 12.46 -11.87
C GLY A 46 -2.85 11.16 -11.22
N GLN A 47 -1.93 10.36 -10.66
CA GLN A 47 -2.27 9.13 -9.95
C GLN A 47 -3.04 9.40 -8.67
N LEU A 48 -2.71 10.45 -7.92
CA LEU A 48 -3.47 10.87 -6.74
C LEU A 48 -4.91 11.29 -7.08
N ALA A 49 -5.08 12.06 -8.16
CA ALA A 49 -6.41 12.42 -8.66
C ALA A 49 -7.19 11.17 -9.09
N LEU A 50 -6.56 10.29 -9.87
CA LEU A 50 -7.17 9.06 -10.36
C LEU A 50 -7.57 8.10 -9.23
N ILE A 51 -6.75 7.94 -8.19
CA ILE A 51 -7.13 7.16 -6.99
C ILE A 51 -8.41 7.75 -6.37
N SER A 52 -8.48 9.08 -6.25
CA SER A 52 -9.63 9.76 -5.64
C SER A 52 -10.91 9.60 -6.47
N GLU A 53 -10.79 9.55 -7.81
CA GLU A 53 -11.90 9.22 -8.71
C GLU A 53 -12.31 7.75 -8.61
N LEU A 54 -11.33 6.83 -8.57
CA LEU A 54 -11.56 5.39 -8.44
C LEU A 54 -12.27 5.05 -7.11
N ASP A 55 -11.94 5.74 -6.02
CA ASP A 55 -12.64 5.60 -4.74
C ASP A 55 -14.12 6.03 -4.79
N GLN A 56 -14.53 6.79 -5.80
CA GLN A 56 -15.93 7.17 -6.00
C GLN A 56 -16.71 6.15 -6.84
N LYS A 57 -16.03 5.18 -7.45
CA LYS A 57 -16.68 4.16 -8.29
C LYS A 57 -17.38 3.11 -7.43
N PRO A 58 -18.67 2.80 -7.68
CA PRO A 58 -19.42 1.82 -6.89
C PRO A 58 -18.73 0.45 -6.79
N GLU A 59 -18.06 0.03 -7.87
CA GLU A 59 -17.40 -1.27 -7.94
C GLU A 59 -16.23 -1.41 -6.97
N LEU A 60 -15.58 -0.30 -6.61
CA LEU A 60 -14.49 -0.25 -5.63
C LEU A 60 -15.00 0.12 -4.24
N GLN A 61 -16.01 1.00 -4.13
CA GLN A 61 -16.62 1.34 -2.84
C GLN A 61 -17.19 0.14 -2.11
N GLN A 62 -17.85 -0.79 -2.82
CA GLN A 62 -18.35 -2.03 -2.23
C GLN A 62 -17.25 -2.90 -1.60
N HIS A 63 -15.99 -2.69 -2.00
CA HIS A 63 -14.82 -3.38 -1.48
C HIS A 63 -13.99 -2.53 -0.50
N GLY A 64 -14.47 -1.35 -0.10
CA GLY A 64 -13.76 -0.44 0.81
C GLY A 64 -12.78 0.50 0.12
N GLY A 65 -12.97 0.77 -1.18
CA GLY A 65 -12.18 1.71 -1.97
C GLY A 65 -11.01 1.08 -2.70
N PHE A 66 -10.33 1.90 -3.51
CA PHE A 66 -9.19 1.52 -4.34
C PHE A 66 -8.08 0.89 -3.51
N ALA A 67 -7.67 1.54 -2.40
CA ALA A 67 -6.57 1.05 -1.57
C ALA A 67 -6.85 -0.34 -0.99
N THR A 68 -8.10 -0.60 -0.56
CA THR A 68 -8.49 -1.91 -0.02
C THR A 68 -8.42 -2.99 -1.10
N ALA A 69 -8.92 -2.70 -2.30
CA ALA A 69 -8.79 -3.61 -3.44
C ALA A 69 -7.30 -3.84 -3.82
N ALA A 70 -6.50 -2.77 -3.87
CA ALA A 70 -5.08 -2.83 -4.20
C ALA A 70 -4.26 -3.67 -3.21
N PHE A 71 -4.68 -3.71 -1.95
CA PHE A 71 -4.05 -4.51 -0.89
C PHE A 71 -4.60 -5.94 -0.80
N GLY A 72 -5.46 -6.37 -1.73
CA GLY A 72 -6.00 -7.73 -1.78
C GLY A 72 -7.20 -7.96 -0.85
N GLY A 73 -7.91 -6.88 -0.49
CA GLY A 73 -9.14 -6.93 0.30
C GLY A 73 -8.94 -6.74 1.81
N SER A 74 -10.05 -6.52 2.51
CA SER A 74 -10.08 -6.16 3.93
C SER A 74 -9.44 -7.20 4.85
N ALA A 75 -9.58 -8.49 4.53
CA ALA A 75 -8.98 -9.57 5.32
C ALA A 75 -7.44 -9.50 5.31
N ARG A 76 -6.83 -9.26 4.14
CA ARG A 76 -5.37 -9.11 4.02
C ARG A 76 -4.89 -7.82 4.66
N VAL A 77 -5.65 -6.72 4.52
CA VAL A 77 -5.36 -5.45 5.22
C VAL A 77 -5.33 -5.66 6.74
N ALA A 78 -6.28 -6.41 7.31
CA ALA A 78 -6.30 -6.69 8.75
C ALA A 78 -5.09 -7.51 9.22
N GLN A 79 -4.64 -8.47 8.41
CA GLN A 79 -3.43 -9.25 8.69
C GLN A 79 -2.17 -8.38 8.67
N ILE A 80 -2.05 -7.50 7.68
CA ILE A 80 -0.94 -6.53 7.59
C ILE A 80 -0.96 -5.58 8.79
N ALA A 81 -2.13 -5.05 9.15
CA ALA A 81 -2.28 -4.20 10.33
C ALA A 81 -1.83 -4.92 11.61
N SER A 82 -2.23 -6.18 11.79
CA SER A 82 -1.84 -6.98 12.94
C SER A 82 -0.32 -7.22 13.00
N LEU A 83 0.32 -7.48 11.86
CA LEU A 83 1.79 -7.61 11.78
C LEU A 83 2.48 -6.31 12.16
N LEU A 84 2.07 -5.18 11.59
CA LEU A 84 2.66 -3.87 11.85
C LEU A 84 2.46 -3.45 13.32
N ASP A 85 1.30 -3.73 13.91
CA ASP A 85 1.03 -3.51 15.34
C ASP A 85 1.98 -4.33 16.23
N GLN A 86 2.22 -5.59 15.89
CA GLN A 86 3.17 -6.44 16.62
C GLN A 86 4.61 -5.90 16.55
N LEU A 87 5.04 -5.46 15.37
CA LEU A 87 6.36 -4.85 15.17
C LEU A 87 6.51 -3.55 15.97
N ALA A 88 5.50 -2.68 15.91
CA ALA A 88 5.49 -1.43 16.65
C ALA A 88 5.54 -1.66 18.17
N ARG A 89 4.76 -2.60 18.71
CA ARG A 89 4.80 -2.99 20.14
C ARG A 89 6.13 -3.59 20.56
N ALA A 90 6.84 -4.25 19.64
CA ALA A 90 8.17 -4.77 19.87
C ALA A 90 9.27 -3.70 19.75
N GLY A 91 8.92 -2.44 19.46
CA GLY A 91 9.88 -1.35 19.28
C GLY A 91 10.68 -1.44 17.98
N VAL A 92 10.15 -2.15 16.98
CA VAL A 92 10.76 -2.27 15.65
C VAL A 92 10.33 -1.09 14.80
N GLU A 93 11.31 -0.33 14.30
CA GLU A 93 11.07 0.70 13.31
C GLU A 93 10.69 0.07 11.96
N CYS A 94 9.68 0.60 11.29
CA CYS A 94 9.26 0.12 9.97
C CYS A 94 9.49 1.21 8.92
N ILE A 95 10.17 0.88 7.83
CA ILE A 95 10.43 1.79 6.70
C ILE A 95 9.94 1.14 5.41
N ILE A 96 9.45 1.95 4.46
CA ILE A 96 9.14 1.49 3.10
C ILE A 96 10.27 1.90 2.16
N CYS A 97 10.80 0.95 1.41
CA CYS A 97 11.75 1.17 0.34
C CYS A 97 11.12 0.70 -0.97
N SER A 98 10.71 1.65 -1.83
CA SER A 98 10.00 1.36 -3.07
C SER A 98 10.54 2.19 -4.23
N ARG A 99 10.42 1.63 -5.46
CA ARG A 99 10.66 2.37 -6.71
C ARG A 99 9.41 3.12 -7.21
N GLY A 100 8.27 2.94 -6.55
CA GLY A 100 7.01 3.60 -6.91
C GLY A 100 6.98 5.08 -6.50
N LEU A 101 5.89 5.76 -6.89
CA LEU A 101 5.67 7.17 -6.53
C LEU A 101 5.22 7.28 -5.07
N VAL A 102 5.87 8.17 -4.32
CA VAL A 102 5.68 8.31 -2.86
C VAL A 102 4.27 8.79 -2.52
N GLY A 103 3.71 9.71 -3.30
CA GLY A 103 2.35 10.23 -3.09
C GLY A 103 1.29 9.11 -3.07
N PRO A 104 1.11 8.33 -4.16
CA PRO A 104 0.21 7.19 -4.21
C PRO A 104 0.43 6.16 -3.10
N VAL A 105 1.69 5.82 -2.79
CA VAL A 105 2.02 4.91 -1.68
C VAL A 105 1.46 5.44 -0.36
N ARG A 106 1.76 6.69 -0.03
CA ARG A 106 1.28 7.33 1.22
C ARG A 106 -0.24 7.44 1.24
N LYS A 107 -0.86 7.80 0.11
CA LYS A 107 -2.32 7.91 -0.02
C LYS A 107 -3.01 6.58 0.28
N CYS A 108 -2.54 5.48 -0.31
CA CYS A 108 -3.12 4.16 -0.04
C CYS A 108 -2.93 3.74 1.42
N LEU A 109 -1.74 3.94 1.99
CA LEU A 109 -1.49 3.60 3.39
C LEU A 109 -2.33 4.44 4.37
N ASP A 110 -2.53 5.72 4.07
CA ASP A 110 -3.36 6.63 4.88
C ASP A 110 -4.84 6.19 4.85
N GLN A 111 -5.37 5.88 3.66
CA GLN A 111 -6.73 5.37 3.50
C GLN A 111 -6.98 4.07 4.26
N LEU A 112 -5.96 3.21 4.34
CA LEU A 112 -6.01 1.96 5.11
C LEU A 112 -5.69 2.14 6.60
N ARG A 113 -5.38 3.37 7.04
CA ARG A 113 -4.92 3.70 8.39
C ARG A 113 -3.65 2.94 8.79
N LEU A 114 -2.76 2.66 7.84
CA LEU A 114 -1.48 1.98 8.06
C LEU A 114 -0.29 2.94 8.04
N LEU A 115 -0.45 4.16 7.52
CA LEU A 115 0.66 5.10 7.32
C LEU A 115 1.43 5.42 8.62
N HIS A 116 0.73 5.45 9.75
CA HIS A 116 1.31 5.79 11.04
C HIS A 116 2.31 4.75 11.58
N TYR A 117 2.36 3.55 11.00
CA TYR A 117 3.34 2.52 11.38
C TYR A 117 4.72 2.74 10.76
N PHE A 118 4.85 3.62 9.75
CA PHE A 118 6.09 3.78 8.99
C PHE A 118 6.78 5.13 9.26
N SER A 119 8.09 5.10 9.47
CA SER A 119 8.94 6.30 9.56
C SER A 119 9.33 6.83 8.17
N GLN A 120 9.82 8.07 8.12
CA GLN A 120 10.27 8.76 6.90
C GLN A 120 11.75 8.49 6.60
#